data_AF-A0A2V5TQ42-F1
#
_entry.id   AF-A0A2V5TQ42-F1
#
_cell.length_a   1.000
_cell.length_b   1.000
_cell.length_c   1.000
_cell.angle_alpha   90.00
_cell.angle_beta   90.00
_cell.angle_gamma   90.00
#
_symmetry.space_group_name_H-M   'P 1'
#
loop_
_entity.id
_entity.type
_entity.pdbx_description
1 polymer ?
#
loop_
_entity_poly.entity_id
_entity_poly.type
_entity_poly.pdbx_seq_one_letter_code
_entity_poly.pdbx_strand_id
1 'polypeptide(L)'
;MSSEPVHVRPQHLQRLGQFSLTLVEVLEQSAIAPDKLREVVRSAWSGECVQCAIQVTGEELLALSKPAEAGEVNPRVARLRQGYCARNRCDSYYYRLIFTAHPDIDWTRVLSQTEPQEAEHVKQADAECAAVEAARRVVRRRIVGRVLVGVAVVALLLLIRQWYVGGTIPLVRQPENFQVDPVPPGELLR
;
A
#
# COMPACT_ATOMS: atom_id res chain seq x y z
N MET A 1 7.16 4.94 38.20
CA MET A 1 6.02 5.80 38.58
C MET A 1 5.23 6.03 37.31
N SER A 2 4.03 5.47 37.22
CA SER A 2 3.21 5.55 36.00
C SER A 2 2.58 6.95 35.95
N SER A 3 3.12 7.83 35.12
CA SER A 3 2.49 9.12 34.81
C SER A 3 1.12 8.84 34.19
N GLU A 4 0.05 9.39 34.76
CA GLU A 4 -1.29 9.19 34.21
C GLU A 4 -1.41 9.83 32.83
N PRO A 5 -2.02 9.13 31.85
CA PRO A 5 -2.28 9.69 30.54
C PRO A 5 -3.33 10.79 30.67
N VAL A 6 -2.95 12.02 30.30
CA VAL A 6 -3.86 13.17 30.33
C VAL A 6 -4.70 13.21 29.06
N HIS A 7 -4.10 12.85 27.93
CA HIS A 7 -4.78 12.80 26.65
C HIS A 7 -4.43 11.54 25.87
N VAL A 8 -5.43 10.99 25.21
CA VAL A 8 -5.30 9.79 24.39
C VAL A 8 -6.01 10.04 23.06
N ARG A 9 -5.27 9.95 21.94
CA ARG A 9 -5.78 10.26 20.60
C ARG A 9 -5.49 9.13 19.62
N PRO A 10 -6.50 8.61 18.88
CA PRO A 10 -6.24 7.71 17.76
C PRO A 10 -5.68 8.49 16.56
N GLN A 11 -4.62 7.99 15.94
CA GLN A 11 -4.01 8.55 14.73
C GLN A 11 -3.78 7.45 13.69
N HIS A 12 -4.10 7.77 12.43
CA HIS A 12 -3.84 6.85 11.31
C HIS A 12 -2.34 6.85 10.96
N LEU A 13 -1.78 5.68 10.66
CA LEU A 13 -0.35 5.48 10.39
C LEU A 13 0.19 6.37 9.27
N GLN A 14 -0.55 6.53 8.17
CA GLN A 14 -0.12 7.39 7.06
C GLN A 14 0.00 8.86 7.45
N ARG A 15 -0.72 9.31 8.49
CA ARG A 15 -0.68 10.69 8.99
C ARG A 15 0.24 10.84 10.19
N LEU A 16 0.85 9.76 10.67
CA LEU A 16 1.63 9.77 11.90
C LEU A 16 2.88 10.65 11.76
N GLY A 17 3.59 10.54 10.63
CA GLY A 17 4.78 11.38 10.36
C GLY A 17 4.42 12.86 10.25
N GLN A 18 3.36 13.19 9.53
CA GLN A 18 2.89 14.56 9.42
C GLN A 18 2.46 15.14 10.77
N PHE A 19 1.64 14.39 11.51
CA PHE A 19 1.24 14.81 12.85
C PHE A 19 2.44 15.03 13.76
N SER A 20 3.47 14.17 13.67
CA SER A 20 4.70 14.34 14.45
C SER A 20 5.49 15.60 14.08
N LEU A 21 5.52 15.97 12.80
CA LEU A 21 6.12 17.23 12.33
C LEU A 21 5.38 18.43 12.92
N THR A 22 4.07 18.50 12.67
CA THR A 22 3.22 19.61 13.13
C THR A 22 3.23 19.77 14.65
N LEU A 23 3.22 18.66 15.40
CA LEU A 23 3.33 18.69 16.86
C LEU A 23 4.66 19.30 17.31
N VAL A 24 5.77 18.90 16.69
CA VAL A 24 7.10 19.42 17.03
C VAL A 24 7.21 20.90 16.67
N GLU A 25 6.70 21.33 15.51
CA GLU A 25 6.70 22.73 15.11
C GLU A 25 5.91 23.62 16.10
N VAL A 26 4.73 23.17 16.54
CA VAL A 26 3.93 23.88 17.55
C VAL A 26 4.67 23.95 18.89
N LEU A 27 5.35 22.86 19.26
CA LEU A 27 6.14 22.80 20.48
C LEU A 27 7.41 23.66 20.41
N GLU A 28 8.06 23.78 19.26
CA GLU A 28 9.22 24.67 19.05
C GLU A 28 8.82 26.16 19.08
N GLN A 29 7.58 26.47 18.71
CA GLN A 29 7.01 27.82 18.87
C GLN A 29 6.67 28.17 20.32
N SER A 30 6.60 27.17 21.20
CA SER A 30 6.46 27.40 22.64
C SER A 30 7.81 27.83 23.24
N ALA A 31 7.80 28.60 24.34
CA ALA A 31 9.01 29.22 24.92
C ALA A 31 10.00 28.22 25.58
N ILE A 32 9.99 26.95 25.18
CA ILE A 32 10.81 25.88 25.74
C ILE A 32 12.15 25.83 24.99
N ALA A 33 13.24 25.72 25.74
CA ALA A 33 14.57 25.52 25.15
C ALA A 33 14.61 24.19 24.36
N PRO A 34 15.23 24.15 23.16
CA PRO A 34 15.16 23.00 22.25
C PRO A 34 15.71 21.70 22.84
N ASP A 35 16.73 21.77 23.69
CA ASP A 35 17.29 20.58 24.37
C ASP A 35 16.35 20.03 25.44
N LYS A 36 15.66 20.92 26.19
CA LYS A 36 14.62 20.51 27.13
C LYS A 36 13.42 19.93 26.40
N LEU A 37 13.04 20.51 25.26
CA LEU A 37 11.90 20.05 24.48
C LEU A 37 12.05 18.58 24.10
N ARG A 38 13.22 18.17 23.62
CA ARG A 38 13.47 16.76 23.26
C ARG A 38 13.27 15.83 24.44
N GLU A 39 13.79 16.19 25.62
CA GLU A 39 13.67 15.37 26.81
C GLU A 39 12.21 15.25 27.29
N VAL A 40 11.47 16.37 27.24
CA VAL A 40 10.06 16.36 27.58
C VAL A 40 9.27 15.51 26.59
N VAL A 41 9.47 15.67 25.28
CA VAL A 41 8.75 14.91 24.27
C VAL A 41 9.03 13.41 24.40
N ARG A 42 10.27 13.01 24.70
CA ARG A 42 10.63 11.60 24.91
C ARG A 42 9.92 10.94 26.08
N SER A 43 9.72 11.69 27.16
CA SER A 43 9.14 11.18 28.41
C SER A 43 7.62 11.33 28.49
N ALA A 44 7.08 12.35 27.81
CA ALA A 44 5.68 12.74 27.91
C ALA A 44 4.81 12.31 26.70
N TRP A 45 5.42 11.73 25.66
CA TRP A 45 4.72 11.30 24.45
C TRP A 45 5.10 9.88 24.06
N SER A 46 4.09 9.05 23.82
CA SER A 46 4.27 7.68 23.34
C SER A 46 3.10 7.27 22.45
N GLY A 47 3.24 6.17 21.73
CA GLY A 47 2.19 5.61 20.90
C GLY A 47 2.04 4.11 21.12
N GLU A 48 0.83 3.60 20.99
CA GLU A 48 0.55 2.17 21.11
C GLU A 48 -0.27 1.70 19.92
N CYS A 49 0.12 0.59 19.30
CA CYS A 49 -0.69 -0.01 18.24
C CYS A 49 -1.99 -0.59 18.81
N VAL A 50 -3.14 -0.21 18.25
CA VAL A 50 -4.44 -0.66 18.75
C VAL A 50 -4.69 -2.17 18.62
N GLN A 51 -3.95 -2.87 17.75
CA GLN A 51 -4.15 -4.30 17.50
C GLN A 51 -3.12 -5.18 18.20
N CYS A 52 -1.83 -4.83 18.12
CA CYS A 52 -0.75 -5.67 18.65
C CYS A 52 -0.09 -5.13 19.91
N ALA A 53 -0.59 -4.00 20.44
CA ALA A 53 -0.12 -3.33 21.65
C ALA A 53 1.38 -2.98 21.63
N ILE A 54 2.02 -2.94 20.46
CA ILE A 54 3.43 -2.54 20.38
C ILE A 54 3.55 -1.05 20.71
N GLN A 55 4.37 -0.73 21.71
CA GLN A 55 4.65 0.63 22.14
C GLN A 55 5.75 1.25 21.29
N VAL A 56 5.50 2.45 20.78
CA VAL A 56 6.44 3.30 20.07
C VAL A 56 6.79 4.46 20.99
N THR A 57 8.07 4.70 21.18
CA THR A 57 8.57 5.71 22.11
C THR A 57 8.51 7.12 21.52
N GLY A 58 8.57 8.15 22.37
CA GLY A 58 8.67 9.53 21.92
C GLY A 58 9.89 9.80 21.04
N GLU A 59 11.00 9.06 21.23
CA GLU A 59 12.15 9.12 20.32
C GLU A 59 11.84 8.63 18.91
N GLU A 60 11.14 7.50 18.81
CA GLU A 60 10.74 6.93 17.53
C GLU A 60 9.71 7.84 16.83
N LEU A 61 8.80 8.45 17.58
CA LEU A 61 7.83 9.42 17.05
C LEU A 61 8.50 10.74 16.64
N LEU A 62 9.50 11.21 17.40
CA LEU A 62 10.30 12.38 17.04
C LEU A 62 11.18 12.13 15.81
N ALA A 63 11.65 10.90 15.61
CA ALA A 63 12.38 10.54 14.40
C ALA A 63 11.51 10.65 13.13
N LEU A 64 10.19 10.44 13.26
CA LEU A 64 9.25 10.57 12.15
C LEU A 64 9.05 12.02 11.69
N SER A 65 9.31 13.02 12.55
CA SER A 65 9.20 14.44 12.16
C SER A 65 10.36 14.89 11.27
N LYS A 66 11.49 14.18 11.31
CA LYS A 66 12.67 14.50 10.49
C LYS A 66 12.61 13.77 9.14
N PRO A 67 13.19 14.33 8.07
CA PRO A 67 13.35 13.60 6.81
C PRO A 67 14.20 12.33 7.03
N ALA A 68 13.99 11.32 6.19
CA ALA A 68 14.75 10.07 6.28
C ALA A 68 16.23 10.36 6.00
N GLU A 69 17.09 10.10 6.98
CA GLU A 69 18.53 10.21 6.80
C GLU A 69 19.06 8.97 6.06
N ALA A 70 20.04 9.18 5.18
CA ALA A 70 20.73 8.10 4.50
C ALA A 70 21.49 7.25 5.54
N GLY A 71 20.90 6.12 5.93
CA GLY A 71 21.42 5.26 6.99
C GLY A 71 20.49 5.11 8.20
N GLU A 72 19.20 5.44 8.10
CA GLU A 72 18.23 5.21 9.18
C GLU A 72 18.29 3.76 9.72
N VAL A 73 18.92 3.61 10.89
CA VAL A 73 19.30 2.31 11.47
C VAL A 73 18.11 1.62 12.14
N ASN A 74 17.09 2.38 12.55
CA ASN A 74 15.96 1.80 13.28
C ASN A 74 14.89 1.24 12.32
N PRO A 75 14.75 -0.10 12.22
CA PRO A 75 13.78 -0.70 11.31
C PRO A 75 12.33 -0.39 11.69
N ARG A 76 12.06 -0.02 12.94
CA ARG A 76 10.71 0.33 13.42
C ARG A 76 10.27 1.67 12.85
N VAL A 77 11.15 2.68 12.91
CA VAL A 77 10.88 4.02 12.37
C VAL A 77 10.74 3.95 10.85
N ALA A 78 11.61 3.20 10.17
CA ALA A 78 11.51 2.99 8.73
C ALA A 78 10.14 2.40 8.31
N ARG A 79 9.61 1.44 9.07
CA ARG A 79 8.27 0.85 8.82
C ARG A 79 7.14 1.85 9.08
N LEU A 80 7.21 2.58 10.19
CA LEU A 80 6.22 3.62 10.53
C LEU A 80 6.16 4.70 9.45
N ARG A 81 7.32 5.13 8.93
CA ARG A 81 7.43 6.10 7.83
C ARG A 81 6.81 5.60 6.53
N GLN A 82 6.85 4.28 6.29
CA GLN A 82 6.18 3.63 5.16
C GLN A 82 4.67 3.41 5.38
N GLY A 83 4.12 3.83 6.53
CA GLY A 83 2.71 3.65 6.87
C GLY A 83 2.36 2.25 7.37
N TYR A 84 3.34 1.46 7.82
CA TYR A 84 3.14 0.14 8.41
C TYR A 84 3.34 0.15 9.92
N CYS A 85 2.72 -0.82 10.62
CA CYS A 85 2.97 -1.03 12.03
C CYS A 85 4.46 -1.34 12.30
N ALA A 86 4.97 -0.83 13.42
CA ALA A 86 6.32 -1.09 13.90
C ALA A 86 6.58 -2.59 14.13
N ARG A 87 5.55 -3.37 14.48
CA ARG A 87 5.63 -4.84 14.56
C ARG A 87 5.51 -5.43 13.16
N ASN A 88 6.44 -6.33 12.82
CA ASN A 88 6.33 -7.09 11.58
C ASN A 88 5.09 -8.00 11.62
N ARG A 89 4.36 -8.13 10.50
CA ARG A 89 3.10 -8.89 10.36
C ARG A 89 1.90 -8.36 11.16
N CYS A 90 1.90 -7.10 11.53
CA CYS A 90 0.71 -6.42 12.06
C CYS A 90 0.14 -5.49 10.99
N ASP A 91 -1.14 -5.65 10.67
CA ASP A 91 -1.86 -4.90 9.64
C ASP A 91 -2.74 -3.77 10.22
N SER A 92 -2.47 -3.36 11.47
CA SER A 92 -3.17 -2.23 12.08
C SER A 92 -2.86 -0.94 11.34
N TYR A 93 -3.90 -0.16 11.04
CA TYR A 93 -3.79 1.16 10.43
C TYR A 93 -3.75 2.31 11.44
N TYR A 94 -4.03 2.01 12.71
CA TYR A 94 -4.16 3.03 13.76
C TYR A 94 -3.20 2.80 14.91
N TYR A 95 -2.75 3.91 15.47
CA TYR A 95 -2.02 4.02 16.72
C TYR A 95 -2.78 4.91 17.67
N ARG A 96 -2.75 4.56 18.95
CA ARG A 96 -3.23 5.37 20.05
C ARG A 96 -2.04 6.18 20.58
N LEU A 97 -2.04 7.47 20.33
CA LEU A 97 -1.06 8.40 20.88
C LEU A 97 -1.45 8.74 22.31
N ILE A 98 -0.49 8.64 23.21
CA ILE A 98 -0.65 8.81 24.65
C ILE A 98 0.23 9.99 25.05
N PHE A 99 -0.41 10.98 25.66
CA PHE A 99 0.24 12.19 26.16
C PHE A 99 0.11 12.21 27.68
N THR A 100 1.25 12.15 28.36
CA THR A 100 1.33 12.15 29.83
C THR A 100 1.56 13.56 30.36
N ALA A 101 1.02 13.84 31.55
CA ALA A 101 1.13 15.16 32.17
C ALA A 101 2.60 15.58 32.27
N HIS A 102 2.92 16.81 31.86
CA HIS A 102 4.23 17.40 32.07
C HIS A 102 4.07 18.87 32.50
N PRO A 103 4.80 19.34 33.53
CA PRO A 103 4.64 20.71 34.06
C PRO A 103 4.92 21.79 33.01
N ASP A 104 5.79 21.50 32.06
CA ASP A 104 6.20 22.46 31.03
C ASP A 104 5.32 22.43 29.75
N ILE A 105 4.38 21.47 29.61
CA ILE A 105 3.57 21.32 28.40
C ILE A 105 2.08 21.29 28.72
N ASP A 106 1.35 22.24 28.14
CA ASP A 106 -0.11 22.17 28.05
C ASP A 106 -0.52 21.44 26.76
N TRP A 107 -0.73 20.13 26.89
CA TRP A 107 -1.16 19.28 25.78
C TRP A 107 -2.49 19.70 25.17
N THR A 108 -3.40 20.28 25.95
CA THR A 108 -4.71 20.71 25.45
C THR A 108 -4.54 21.85 24.45
N ARG A 109 -3.69 22.83 24.81
CA ARG A 109 -3.36 23.95 23.93
C ARG A 109 -2.60 23.50 22.70
N VAL A 110 -1.55 22.67 22.86
CA VAL A 110 -0.75 22.16 21.74
C VAL A 110 -1.62 21.40 20.74
N LEU A 111 -2.45 20.47 21.20
CA LEU A 111 -3.30 19.65 20.33
C LEU A 111 -4.36 20.47 19.60
N SER A 112 -4.94 21.49 20.24
CA SER A 112 -5.91 22.40 19.59
C SER A 112 -5.32 23.18 18.41
N GLN A 113 -4.01 23.44 18.43
CA GLN A 113 -3.31 24.15 17.35
C GLN A 113 -2.96 23.21 16.19
N THR A 114 -2.90 21.90 16.44
CA THR A 114 -2.64 20.89 15.41
C THR A 114 -3.88 20.46 14.61
N GLU A 115 -5.09 20.63 15.16
CA GLU A 115 -6.37 20.32 14.47
C GLU A 115 -6.66 21.13 13.20
N PRO A 116 -6.47 22.47 13.16
CA PRO A 116 -6.76 23.25 11.95
C PRO A 116 -5.81 22.95 10.78
N GLN A 117 -4.55 22.58 11.06
CA GLN A 117 -3.58 22.25 10.02
C GLN A 117 -3.83 20.87 9.37
N GLU A 118 -4.41 19.90 10.08
CA GLU A 118 -4.80 18.63 9.48
C GLU A 118 -5.85 18.82 8.37
N ALA A 119 -6.82 19.72 8.54
CA ALA A 119 -7.88 19.92 7.56
C ALA A 119 -7.41 20.53 6.23
N GLU A 120 -6.37 21.37 6.28
CA GLU A 120 -5.80 22.02 5.10
C GLU A 120 -4.87 21.07 4.34
N HIS A 121 -4.10 20.26 5.07
CA HIS A 121 -3.21 19.26 4.48
C HIS A 121 -3.92 17.99 3.97
N VAL A 122 -5.10 17.64 4.48
CA VAL A 122 -5.94 16.57 3.91
C VAL A 122 -6.20 16.82 2.42
N LYS A 123 -6.48 18.07 2.03
CA LYS A 123 -6.71 18.42 0.62
C LYS A 123 -5.47 18.27 -0.25
N GLN A 124 -4.29 18.48 0.33
CA GLN A 124 -3.01 18.45 -0.39
C GLN A 124 -2.47 17.03 -0.53
N ALA A 125 -2.55 16.22 0.53
CA ALA A 125 -2.19 14.81 0.51
C ALA A 125 -3.12 13.97 -0.37
N ASP A 126 -4.43 14.27 -0.38
CA ASP A 126 -5.38 13.60 -1.27
C ASP A 126 -5.11 13.94 -2.75
N ALA A 127 -4.65 15.16 -3.05
CA ALA A 127 -4.26 15.56 -4.40
C ALA A 127 -2.97 14.85 -4.88
N GLU A 128 -1.97 14.70 -4.01
CA GLU A 128 -0.74 13.98 -4.33
C GLU A 128 -0.99 12.46 -4.45
N CYS A 129 -1.81 11.87 -3.58
CA CYS A 129 -2.15 10.46 -3.65
C CYS A 129 -2.97 10.15 -4.92
N ALA A 130 -3.91 11.03 -5.30
CA ALA A 130 -4.66 10.92 -6.54
C ALA A 130 -3.75 11.03 -7.78
N ALA A 131 -2.74 11.91 -7.76
CA ALA A 131 -1.77 12.07 -8.84
C ALA A 131 -0.88 10.83 -9.01
N VAL A 132 -0.40 10.25 -7.90
CA VAL A 132 0.42 9.02 -7.91
C VAL A 132 -0.39 7.81 -8.38
N GLU A 133 -1.65 7.68 -7.96
CA GLU A 133 -2.54 6.63 -8.44
C GLU A 133 -2.89 6.77 -9.91
N ALA A 134 -3.13 7.99 -10.40
CA ALA A 134 -3.37 8.27 -11.81
C ALA A 134 -2.17 7.89 -12.67
N ALA A 135 -0.95 8.26 -12.23
CA ALA A 135 0.29 7.87 -12.90
C ALA A 135 0.47 6.34 -12.94
N ARG A 136 0.17 5.64 -11.84
CA ARG A 136 0.28 4.18 -11.74
C ARG A 136 -0.72 3.45 -12.65
N ARG A 137 -1.96 3.98 -12.79
CA ARG A 137 -2.98 3.43 -13.72
C ARG A 137 -2.58 3.60 -15.19
N VAL A 138 -1.98 4.73 -15.55
CA VAL A 138 -1.51 4.99 -16.93
C VAL A 138 -0.35 4.06 -17.30
N VAL A 139 0.62 3.86 -16.40
CA VAL A 139 1.73 2.92 -16.61
C VAL A 139 1.22 1.48 -16.73
N ARG A 140 0.29 1.05 -15.86
CA ARG A 140 -0.29 -0.30 -15.89
C ARG A 140 -1.03 -0.57 -17.21
N ARG A 141 -1.79 0.40 -17.74
CA ARG A 141 -2.47 0.27 -19.05
C ARG A 141 -1.48 0.11 -20.21
N ARG A 142 -0.35 0.83 -20.21
CA ARG A 142 0.68 0.69 -21.25
C ARG A 142 1.36 -0.68 -21.23
N ILE A 143 1.60 -1.25 -20.05
CA ILE A 143 2.19 -2.59 -19.90
C ILE A 143 1.21 -3.66 -20.38
N VAL A 144 -0.06 -3.59 -19.98
CA VAL A 144 -1.10 -4.55 -20.41
C VAL A 144 -1.30 -4.52 -21.93
N GLY A 145 -1.28 -3.33 -22.54
CA GLY A 145 -1.35 -3.19 -23.99
C GLY A 145 -0.21 -3.89 -24.72
N ARG A 146 1.03 -3.77 -24.22
CA ARG A 146 2.21 -4.43 -24.81
C ARG A 146 2.14 -5.96 -24.69
N VAL A 147 1.64 -6.47 -23.56
CA VAL A 147 1.45 -7.92 -23.37
C VAL A 147 0.40 -8.47 -24.33
N LEU A 148 -0.74 -7.76 -24.49
CA LEU A 148 -1.79 -8.16 -25.44
C LEU A 148 -1.29 -8.21 -26.88
N VAL A 149 -0.48 -7.22 -27.30
CA VAL A 149 0.13 -7.23 -28.64
C VAL A 149 1.07 -8.42 -28.79
N GLY A 150 1.90 -8.72 -27.79
CA GLY A 150 2.78 -9.89 -27.81
C GLY A 150 2.00 -11.20 -27.94
N VAL A 151 0.93 -11.37 -27.16
CA VAL A 151 0.05 -12.56 -27.23
C VAL A 151 -0.60 -12.69 -28.61
N ALA A 152 -1.10 -11.58 -29.18
CA ALA A 152 -1.70 -11.59 -30.51
C ALA A 152 -0.70 -12.00 -31.60
N VAL A 153 0.54 -11.51 -31.54
CA VAL A 153 1.60 -11.90 -32.50
C VAL A 153 1.94 -13.38 -32.38
N VAL A 154 2.08 -13.90 -31.15
CA VAL A 154 2.34 -15.34 -30.93
C VAL A 154 1.18 -16.20 -31.44
N ALA A 155 -0.06 -15.82 -31.15
CA ALA A 155 -1.23 -16.53 -31.64
C ALA A 155 -1.30 -16.54 -33.18
N LEU A 156 -1.01 -15.41 -33.82
CA LEU A 156 -0.96 -15.31 -35.29
C LEU A 156 0.13 -16.20 -35.88
N LEU A 157 1.33 -16.22 -35.28
CA LEU A 157 2.42 -17.10 -35.71
C LEU A 157 2.07 -18.58 -35.55
N LEU A 158 1.36 -18.94 -34.48
CA LEU A 158 0.87 -20.31 -34.28
C LEU A 158 -0.18 -20.71 -35.33
N LEU A 159 -1.11 -19.81 -35.67
CA LEU A 159 -2.10 -20.05 -36.74
C LEU A 159 -1.43 -20.23 -38.10
N ILE A 160 -0.47 -19.37 -38.43
CA ILE A 160 0.33 -19.47 -39.66
C ILE A 160 1.07 -20.81 -39.68
N ARG A 161 1.74 -21.17 -38.58
CA ARG A 161 2.44 -22.45 -38.47
C ARG A 161 1.51 -23.65 -38.66
N GLN A 162 0.31 -23.61 -38.07
CA GLN A 162 -0.69 -24.67 -38.22
C GLN A 162 -1.18 -24.82 -39.67
N TRP A 163 -1.30 -23.72 -40.40
CA TRP A 163 -1.61 -23.74 -41.83
C TRP A 163 -0.47 -24.28 -42.68
N TYR A 164 0.76 -23.81 -42.45
CA TYR A 164 1.92 -24.16 -43.28
C TYR A 164 2.47 -25.58 -43.04
N VAL A 165 2.38 -26.10 -41.81
CA VAL A 165 2.90 -27.44 -41.45
C VAL A 165 1.90 -28.56 -41.79
N GLY A 166 0.76 -28.23 -42.40
CA GLY A 166 -0.18 -29.20 -42.94
C GLY A 166 -1.30 -29.52 -41.96
N GLY A 167 -2.36 -28.72 -42.03
CA GLY A 167 -3.65 -29.01 -41.41
C GLY A 167 -4.25 -30.29 -42.00
N THR A 168 -3.83 -31.44 -41.49
CA THR A 168 -4.64 -32.65 -41.47
C THR A 168 -5.80 -32.37 -40.53
N ILE A 169 -6.90 -31.86 -41.08
CA ILE A 169 -8.18 -31.75 -40.38
C ILE A 169 -8.65 -33.20 -40.12
N PRO A 170 -8.68 -33.70 -38.88
CA PRO A 170 -9.07 -35.09 -38.61
C PRO A 170 -10.58 -35.31 -38.79
N LEU A 171 -11.36 -34.24 -38.93
CA LEU A 171 -12.83 -34.27 -38.83
C LEU A 171 -13.58 -34.21 -40.17
N VAL A 172 -12.89 -34.08 -41.30
CA VAL A 172 -13.54 -34.07 -42.61
C VAL A 172 -12.95 -35.20 -43.45
N ARG A 173 -13.23 -36.44 -43.04
CA ARG A 173 -13.29 -37.54 -44.00
C ARG A 173 -14.52 -37.28 -44.87
N GLN A 174 -14.32 -36.96 -46.14
CA GLN A 174 -15.40 -37.10 -47.12
C GLN A 174 -15.87 -38.56 -47.05
N PRO A 175 -17.18 -38.83 -46.88
CA PRO A 175 -17.67 -40.20 -46.98
C PRO A 175 -17.40 -40.68 -48.42
N GLU A 176 -16.55 -41.71 -48.55
CA GLU A 176 -16.42 -42.44 -49.80
C GLU A 176 -17.80 -43.02 -50.13
N ASN A 177 -18.42 -42.49 -51.18
CA ASN A 177 -19.63 -43.05 -51.77
C ASN A 177 -19.23 -44.35 -52.48
N PHE A 178 -19.15 -45.45 -51.74
CA PHE A 178 -19.18 -46.78 -52.34
C PHE A 178 -20.59 -47.01 -52.89
N GLN A 179 -20.77 -46.79 -54.20
CA GLN A 179 -21.89 -47.41 -54.92
C GLN A 179 -21.62 -48.92 -54.94
N VAL A 180 -22.34 -49.63 -54.09
CA VAL A 180 -22.46 -51.08 -54.20
C VAL A 180 -23.45 -51.34 -55.32
N ASP A 181 -23.00 -51.89 -56.45
CA ASP A 181 -23.90 -52.36 -57.50
C ASP A 181 -24.83 -53.43 -56.90
N PRO A 182 -26.17 -53.27 -57.01
CA PRO A 182 -27.08 -54.31 -56.57
C PRO A 182 -26.94 -55.53 -57.49
N VAL A 183 -26.52 -56.66 -56.92
CA VAL A 183 -26.55 -57.96 -57.58
C VAL A 183 -28.00 -58.27 -57.99
N PRO A 184 -28.29 -58.53 -59.28
CA PRO A 184 -29.64 -58.86 -59.71
C PRO A 184 -30.11 -60.19 -59.10
N PRO A 185 -31.38 -60.30 -58.68
CA PRO A 185 -31.89 -61.52 -58.07
C PRO A 185 -32.08 -62.59 -59.15
N GLY A 186 -31.15 -63.53 -59.25
CA GLY A 186 -31.23 -64.62 -60.24
C GLY A 186 -30.14 -65.69 -60.23
N GLU A 187 -29.00 -65.48 -59.55
CA GLU A 187 -27.88 -66.46 -59.53
C GLU A 187 -27.71 -67.20 -58.19
N LEU A 188 -28.82 -67.53 -57.53
CA LEU A 188 -28.83 -68.56 -56.50
C LEU A 188 -29.62 -69.75 -57.05
N LEU A 189 -28.98 -70.56 -57.90
CA LEU A 189 -29.24 -71.99 -58.14
C LEU A 189 -28.43 -72.48 -59.36
N ARG A 190 -27.16 -72.81 -59.12
CA ARG A 190 -26.49 -73.94 -59.79
C ARG A 190 -25.31 -74.43 -58.98
#